data_AF-X6LGR2-F1
#
_entry.id   AF-X6LGR2-F1
#
_cell.length_a   1.000
_cell.length_b   1.000
_cell.length_c   1.000
_cell.angle_alpha   90.00
_cell.angle_beta   90.00
_cell.angle_gamma   90.00
#
_symmetry.space_group_name_H-M   'P 1'
#
loop_
_entity.id
_entity.type
_entity.pdbx_description
1 polymer ?
#
loop_
_entity_poly.entity_id
_entity_poly.type
_entity_poly.pdbx_seq_one_letter_code
_entity_poly.pdbx_strand_id
1 'polypeptide(L)'
;LLTDEREYKQQSVQSEQEQEYDEEQDYIFKENDRIAKENDHIAKEKDRIAKENNRIAKENNRIAKENDRIAKEKDRIAKEKDRIAKEEEARIAKEKNRIVEEKEKKVKWLKWWSEIDEEDKSNTIEIFQRNDRSEFELWLQTKSKWKTDIRLGDVDAICFAIDTYLMFQSMGY
;
A
#
# COMPACT_ATOMS: atom_id res chain seq x y z
N LEU A 1 44.33 -59.57 -84.74
CA LEU A 1 45.25 -58.47 -84.38
C LEU A 1 44.51 -57.13 -84.29
N LEU A 2 44.11 -56.47 -85.40
CA LEU A 2 43.40 -55.17 -85.34
C LEU A 2 41.98 -55.25 -84.72
N THR A 3 41.31 -56.39 -84.83
CA THR A 3 39.99 -56.65 -84.21
C THR A 3 40.09 -56.89 -82.70
N ASP A 4 41.05 -57.70 -82.27
CA ASP A 4 41.29 -58.00 -80.84
C ASP A 4 41.68 -56.73 -80.05
N GLU A 5 42.42 -55.82 -80.68
CA GLU A 5 42.85 -54.55 -80.07
C GLU A 5 41.68 -53.54 -79.92
N ARG A 6 40.67 -53.62 -80.80
CA ARG A 6 39.44 -52.81 -80.71
C ARG A 6 38.52 -53.32 -79.62
N GLU A 7 38.32 -54.64 -79.54
CA GLU A 7 37.51 -55.26 -78.49
C GLU A 7 38.10 -54.99 -77.10
N TYR A 8 39.42 -55.12 -76.96
CA TYR A 8 40.11 -54.79 -75.70
C TYR A 8 39.91 -53.32 -75.27
N LYS A 9 40.05 -52.38 -76.21
CA LYS A 9 39.81 -50.94 -75.92
C LYS A 9 38.35 -50.68 -75.54
N GLN A 10 37.40 -51.33 -76.22
CA GLN A 10 35.99 -51.16 -75.94
C GLN A 10 35.61 -51.70 -74.57
N GLN A 11 36.18 -52.83 -74.17
CA GLN A 11 35.96 -53.44 -72.86
C GLN A 11 36.62 -52.63 -71.73
N SER A 12 37.81 -52.04 -71.98
CA SER A 12 38.48 -51.10 -71.06
C SER A 12 37.61 -49.86 -70.81
N VAL A 13 37.07 -49.26 -71.86
CA VAL A 13 36.19 -48.08 -71.75
C VAL A 13 34.90 -48.42 -70.99
N GLN A 14 34.30 -49.59 -71.21
CA GLN A 14 33.12 -50.02 -70.46
C GLN A 14 33.42 -50.20 -68.96
N SER A 15 34.56 -50.81 -68.62
CA SER A 15 34.94 -50.97 -67.21
C SER A 15 35.24 -49.63 -66.51
N GLU A 16 35.83 -48.66 -67.22
CA GLU A 16 36.05 -47.31 -66.70
C GLU A 16 34.71 -46.58 -66.46
N GLN A 17 33.75 -46.71 -67.37
CA GLN A 17 32.40 -46.13 -67.22
C GLN A 17 31.62 -46.75 -66.06
N GLU A 18 31.72 -48.07 -65.84
CA GLU A 18 31.10 -48.73 -64.69
C GLU A 18 31.72 -48.26 -63.38
N GLN A 19 33.04 -48.12 -63.32
CA GLN A 19 33.72 -47.58 -62.13
C GLN A 19 33.31 -46.14 -61.83
N GLU A 20 33.27 -45.27 -62.84
CA GLU A 20 32.85 -43.87 -62.68
C GLU A 20 31.39 -43.78 -62.21
N TYR A 21 30.51 -44.64 -62.74
CA TYR A 21 29.13 -44.73 -62.29
C TYR A 21 29.02 -45.16 -60.83
N ASP A 22 29.76 -46.19 -60.40
CA ASP A 22 29.74 -46.67 -59.01
C ASP A 22 30.28 -45.61 -58.04
N GLU A 23 31.32 -44.87 -58.43
CA GLU A 23 31.86 -43.74 -57.65
C GLU A 23 30.83 -42.61 -57.51
N GLU A 24 30.12 -42.28 -58.58
CA GLU A 24 29.06 -41.26 -58.57
C GLU A 24 27.89 -41.69 -57.67
N GLN A 25 27.48 -42.97 -57.73
CA GLN A 25 26.44 -43.50 -56.85
C GLN A 25 26.85 -43.49 -55.37
N ASP A 26 28.09 -43.85 -55.03
CA ASP A 26 28.62 -43.78 -53.66
C ASP A 26 28.67 -42.33 -53.16
N TYR A 27 29.06 -41.38 -54.02
CA TYR A 27 29.03 -39.96 -53.69
C TYR A 27 27.60 -39.48 -53.39
N ILE A 28 26.64 -39.79 -54.28
CA ILE A 28 25.22 -39.44 -54.10
C ILE A 28 24.67 -40.05 -52.80
N PHE A 29 25.01 -41.31 -52.50
CA PHE A 29 24.58 -41.98 -51.27
C PHE A 29 25.10 -41.25 -50.02
N LYS A 30 26.39 -40.90 -50.00
CA LYS A 30 27.00 -40.15 -48.88
C LYS A 30 26.39 -38.77 -48.71
N GLU A 31 26.08 -38.08 -49.81
CA GLU A 31 25.45 -36.76 -49.76
C GLU A 31 24.00 -36.84 -49.25
N ASN A 32 23.23 -37.84 -49.68
CA ASN A 32 21.89 -38.09 -49.16
C ASN A 32 21.89 -38.40 -47.66
N ASP A 33 22.86 -39.17 -47.16
CA ASP A 33 23.02 -39.45 -45.72
C ASP A 33 23.35 -38.17 -44.93
N ARG A 34 24.19 -37.28 -45.49
CA ARG A 34 24.46 -35.95 -44.88
C ARG A 34 23.20 -35.10 -44.82
N ILE A 35 22.46 -34.99 -45.92
CA ILE A 35 21.21 -34.24 -46.00
C ILE A 35 20.18 -34.77 -44.99
N ALA A 36 20.07 -36.09 -44.85
CA ALA A 36 19.18 -36.72 -43.87
C ALA A 36 19.54 -36.32 -42.43
N LYS A 37 20.83 -36.35 -42.07
CA LYS A 37 21.31 -35.92 -40.75
C LYS A 37 21.08 -34.44 -40.48
N GLU A 38 21.26 -33.59 -41.49
CA GLU A 38 20.99 -32.15 -41.37
C GLU A 38 19.50 -31.87 -41.17
N ASN A 39 18.63 -32.55 -41.92
CA ASN A 39 17.18 -32.46 -41.74
C ASN A 39 16.73 -32.88 -40.34
N ASP A 40 17.30 -33.96 -39.80
CA ASP A 40 17.05 -34.41 -38.42
C ASP A 40 17.49 -33.35 -37.39
N HIS A 41 18.63 -32.70 -37.62
CA HIS A 41 19.07 -31.60 -36.75
C HIS A 41 18.11 -30.41 -36.83
N ILE A 42 17.69 -30.02 -38.03
CA ILE A 42 16.75 -28.91 -38.24
C ILE A 42 15.42 -29.21 -37.54
N ALA A 43 14.91 -30.44 -37.63
CA ALA A 43 13.69 -30.86 -36.95
C ALA A 43 13.81 -30.71 -35.41
N LYS A 44 14.92 -31.20 -34.84
CA LYS A 44 15.19 -31.04 -33.39
C LYS A 44 15.28 -29.57 -32.96
N GLU A 45 15.84 -28.72 -33.81
CA GLU A 45 15.95 -27.30 -33.51
C GLU A 45 14.59 -26.59 -33.55
N LYS A 46 13.75 -26.91 -34.54
CA LYS A 46 12.37 -26.41 -34.59
C LYS A 46 11.57 -26.81 -33.34
N ASP A 47 11.74 -28.04 -32.86
CA ASP A 47 11.11 -28.50 -31.62
C ASP A 47 11.60 -27.73 -30.39
N ARG A 48 12.90 -27.43 -30.32
CA ARG A 48 13.47 -26.61 -29.24
C ARG A 48 12.91 -25.19 -29.25
N ILE A 49 12.86 -24.55 -30.42
CA ILE A 49 12.27 -23.22 -30.60
C ILE A 49 10.79 -23.21 -30.19
N ALA A 50 10.02 -24.21 -30.61
CA ALA A 50 8.61 -24.32 -30.24
C ALA A 50 8.40 -24.45 -28.71
N LYS A 51 9.25 -25.22 -28.03
CA LYS A 51 9.22 -25.34 -26.56
C LYS A 51 9.58 -24.01 -25.88
N GLU A 52 10.55 -23.28 -26.40
CA GLU A 52 10.96 -22.00 -25.85
C GLU A 52 9.89 -20.92 -26.03
N ASN A 53 9.29 -20.83 -27.22
CA ASN A 53 8.15 -19.93 -27.47
C ASN A 53 6.98 -20.20 -26.51
N ASN A 54 6.69 -21.48 -26.23
CA ASN A 54 5.67 -21.84 -25.25
C ASN A 54 6.02 -21.42 -23.81
N ARG A 55 7.31 -21.44 -23.43
CA ARG A 55 7.76 -20.93 -22.12
C ARG A 55 7.62 -19.42 -22.04
N ILE A 56 8.05 -18.70 -23.07
CA ILE A 56 7.91 -17.24 -23.17
C ILE A 56 6.44 -16.84 -23.07
N ALA A 57 5.53 -17.52 -23.77
CA ALA A 57 4.10 -17.24 -23.69
C ALA A 57 3.53 -17.46 -22.28
N LYS A 58 3.98 -18.49 -21.56
CA LYS A 58 3.59 -18.73 -20.16
C LYS A 58 4.10 -17.64 -19.23
N GLU A 59 5.34 -17.17 -19.44
CA GLU A 59 5.94 -16.12 -18.62
C GLU A 59 5.26 -14.78 -18.84
N ASN A 60 4.99 -14.40 -20.09
CA ASN A 60 4.22 -13.20 -20.42
C ASN A 60 2.84 -13.19 -19.75
N ASN A 61 2.16 -14.34 -19.72
CA ASN A 61 0.88 -14.48 -19.01
C ASN A 61 1.02 -14.31 -17.48
N ARG A 62 2.13 -14.74 -16.89
CA ARG A 62 2.40 -14.52 -15.45
C ARG A 62 2.65 -13.05 -15.16
N ILE A 63 3.46 -12.39 -15.99
CA ILE A 63 3.75 -10.96 -15.89
C ILE A 63 2.46 -10.15 -15.99
N ALA A 64 1.58 -10.46 -16.95
CA ALA A 64 0.29 -9.79 -17.10
C ALA A 64 -0.58 -9.92 -15.83
N LYS A 65 -0.67 -11.12 -15.26
CA LYS A 65 -1.42 -11.35 -14.00
C LYS A 65 -0.82 -10.60 -12.82
N GLU A 66 0.50 -10.48 -12.75
CA GLU A 66 1.18 -9.74 -11.69
C GLU A 66 0.94 -8.24 -11.81
N ASN A 67 0.99 -7.70 -13.04
CA ASN A 67 0.65 -6.30 -13.30
C ASN A 67 -0.80 -5.98 -12.89
N ASP A 68 -1.75 -6.86 -13.17
CA ASP A 68 -3.14 -6.70 -12.72
C ASP A 68 -3.27 -6.68 -11.20
N ARG A 69 -2.49 -7.51 -10.49
CA ARG A 69 -2.47 -7.52 -9.02
C ARG A 69 -1.89 -6.22 -8.47
N ILE A 70 -0.78 -5.74 -9.05
CA ILE A 70 -0.15 -4.48 -8.67
C ILE A 70 -1.12 -3.31 -8.88
N ALA A 71 -1.86 -3.29 -9.98
CA ALA A 71 -2.86 -2.25 -10.24
C ALA A 71 -3.96 -2.24 -9.17
N LYS A 72 -4.52 -3.41 -8.83
CA LYS A 72 -5.52 -3.54 -7.76
C LYS A 72 -4.99 -3.11 -6.40
N GLU A 73 -3.73 -3.41 -6.11
CA GLU A 73 -3.08 -3.00 -4.86
C GLU A 73 -2.92 -1.48 -4.77
N LYS A 74 -2.50 -0.84 -5.87
CA LYS A 74 -2.41 0.62 -5.94
C LYS A 74 -3.76 1.29 -5.70
N ASP A 75 -4.84 0.77 -6.29
CA ASP A 75 -6.20 1.28 -6.06
C ASP A 75 -6.63 1.12 -4.60
N ARG A 76 -6.30 -0.01 -3.98
CA ARG A 76 -6.59 -0.24 -2.55
C ARG A 76 -5.86 0.76 -1.66
N ILE A 77 -4.57 0.99 -1.92
CA ILE A 77 -3.75 1.96 -1.19
C ILE A 77 -4.32 3.38 -1.37
N ALA A 78 -4.77 3.75 -2.57
CA ALA A 78 -5.36 5.06 -2.82
C ALA A 78 -6.66 5.26 -2.01
N LYS A 79 -7.54 4.26 -1.96
CA LYS A 79 -8.77 4.29 -1.15
C LYS A 79 -8.48 4.36 0.35
N GLU A 80 -7.47 3.64 0.83
CA GLU A 80 -7.06 3.67 2.22
C GLU A 80 -6.55 5.07 2.62
N LYS A 81 -5.74 5.71 1.77
CA LYS A 81 -5.27 7.08 1.99
C LYS A 81 -6.43 8.08 2.08
N ASP A 82 -7.42 7.98 1.19
CA ASP A 82 -8.61 8.84 1.22
C ASP A 82 -9.43 8.65 2.50
N ARG A 83 -9.58 7.39 2.96
CA ARG A 83 -10.26 7.10 4.23
C ARG A 83 -9.51 7.73 5.42
N ILE A 84 -8.20 7.53 5.50
CA ILE A 84 -7.37 8.09 6.59
C ILE A 84 -7.45 9.63 6.59
N ALA A 85 -7.41 10.27 5.42
CA ALA A 85 -7.52 11.72 5.32
C ALA A 85 -8.87 12.23 5.87
N LYS A 86 -9.98 11.58 5.49
CA LYS A 86 -11.33 11.92 5.99
C LYS A 86 -11.49 11.70 7.49
N GLU A 87 -10.94 10.61 8.02
CA GLU A 87 -10.96 10.33 9.46
C GLU A 87 -10.15 11.38 10.24
N GLU A 88 -8.99 11.77 9.73
CA GLU A 88 -8.15 12.80 10.35
C GLU A 88 -8.84 14.17 10.33
N GLU A 89 -9.40 14.57 9.19
CA GLU A 89 -10.17 15.82 9.07
C GLU A 89 -11.35 15.87 10.05
N ALA A 90 -12.13 14.79 10.13
CA ALA A 90 -13.25 14.68 11.06
C ALA A 90 -12.80 14.75 12.52
N ARG A 91 -11.68 14.08 12.86
CA ARG A 91 -11.10 14.11 14.21
C ARG A 91 -10.64 15.52 14.57
N ILE A 92 -9.92 16.19 13.67
CA ILE A 92 -9.44 17.57 13.87
C ILE A 92 -10.63 18.52 14.02
N ALA A 93 -11.67 18.39 13.19
CA ALA A 93 -12.87 19.23 13.30
C ALA A 93 -13.57 19.05 14.65
N LYS A 94 -13.74 17.81 15.09
CA LYS A 94 -14.33 17.49 16.40
C LYS A 94 -13.50 18.07 17.56
N GLU A 95 -12.19 17.93 17.49
CA GLU A 95 -11.29 18.46 18.51
C GLU A 95 -11.31 19.99 18.55
N LYS A 96 -11.31 20.66 17.40
CA LYS A 96 -11.45 22.12 17.31
C LYS A 96 -12.75 22.58 17.95
N ASN A 97 -13.87 21.93 17.65
CA ASN A 97 -15.16 22.25 18.24
C ASN A 97 -15.13 22.06 19.76
N ARG A 98 -14.57 20.96 20.27
CA ARG A 98 -14.40 20.74 21.72
C ARG A 98 -13.59 21.86 22.38
N ILE A 99 -12.48 22.26 21.78
CA ILE A 99 -11.63 23.36 22.30
C ILE A 99 -12.41 24.68 22.32
N VAL A 100 -13.20 24.97 21.29
CA VAL A 100 -14.04 26.18 21.24
C VAL A 100 -15.09 26.13 22.35
N GLU A 101 -15.83 25.03 22.50
CA GLU A 101 -16.83 24.85 23.55
C GLU A 101 -16.21 24.99 24.96
N GLU A 102 -15.03 24.40 25.19
CA GLU A 102 -14.31 24.54 26.46
C GLU A 102 -13.89 25.99 26.74
N LYS A 103 -13.42 26.71 25.72
CA LYS A 103 -13.07 28.14 25.85
C LYS A 103 -14.30 28.99 26.16
N GLU A 104 -15.41 28.76 25.45
CA GLU A 104 -16.66 29.48 25.68
C GLU A 104 -17.19 29.24 27.10
N LYS A 105 -17.13 28.00 27.60
CA LYS A 105 -17.47 27.68 29.00
C LYS A 105 -16.56 28.42 29.98
N LYS A 106 -15.24 28.40 29.79
CA LYS A 106 -14.30 29.13 30.65
C LYS A 106 -14.61 30.62 30.68
N VAL A 107 -14.86 31.24 29.51
CA VAL A 107 -15.24 32.66 29.43
C VAL A 107 -16.56 32.93 30.14
N LYS A 108 -17.58 32.08 29.91
CA LYS A 108 -18.88 32.17 30.59
C LYS A 108 -18.71 32.15 32.12
N TRP A 109 -17.97 31.19 32.65
CA TRP A 109 -17.82 31.01 34.10
C TRP A 109 -16.85 32.01 34.75
N LEU A 110 -15.86 32.52 34.02
CA LEU A 110 -15.08 33.69 34.45
C LEU A 110 -15.96 34.92 34.60
N LYS A 111 -16.81 35.19 33.60
CA LYS A 111 -17.75 36.31 33.65
C LYS A 111 -18.71 36.15 34.83
N TRP A 112 -19.32 34.99 34.97
CA TRP A 112 -20.19 34.69 36.11
C TRP A 112 -19.49 34.87 37.46
N TRP A 113 -18.24 34.40 37.60
CA TRP A 113 -17.45 34.58 38.84
C TRP A 113 -17.17 36.05 39.16
N SER A 114 -17.03 36.90 38.13
CA SER A 114 -16.87 38.35 38.32
C SER A 114 -18.15 39.04 38.79
N GLU A 115 -19.32 38.44 38.53
CA GLU A 115 -20.65 39.01 38.81
C GLU A 115 -21.23 38.54 40.16
N ILE A 116 -20.73 37.45 40.74
CA ILE A 116 -21.15 37.01 42.09
C ILE A 116 -20.62 37.97 43.17
N ASP A 117 -21.39 38.11 44.25
CA ASP A 117 -21.05 38.97 45.38
C ASP A 117 -19.89 38.40 46.23
N GLU A 118 -19.26 39.26 47.02
CA GLU A 118 -18.07 38.90 47.81
C GLU A 118 -18.36 37.90 48.93
N GLU A 119 -19.56 37.89 49.51
CA GLU A 119 -19.95 36.93 50.55
C GLU A 119 -20.02 35.51 49.96
N ASP A 120 -20.68 35.37 48.81
CA ASP A 120 -20.78 34.10 48.10
C ASP A 120 -19.46 33.64 47.49
N LYS A 121 -18.57 34.57 47.06
CA LYS A 121 -17.19 34.24 46.70
C LYS A 121 -16.44 33.65 47.88
N SER A 122 -16.45 34.32 49.03
CA SER A 122 -15.77 33.84 50.24
C SER A 122 -16.26 32.47 50.67
N ASN A 123 -17.59 32.27 50.75
CA ASN A 123 -18.18 30.98 51.10
C ASN A 123 -17.79 29.88 50.10
N THR A 124 -17.81 30.18 48.79
CA THR A 124 -17.47 29.21 47.75
C THR A 124 -15.98 28.86 47.78
N ILE A 125 -15.10 29.83 48.01
CA ILE A 125 -13.64 29.62 48.14
C ILE A 125 -13.33 28.75 49.36
N GLU A 126 -13.97 29.00 50.50
CA GLU A 126 -13.76 28.18 51.70
C GLU A 126 -14.11 26.70 51.43
N ILE A 127 -15.23 26.47 50.76
CA ILE A 127 -15.67 25.12 50.39
C ILE A 127 -14.74 24.51 49.34
N PHE A 128 -14.30 25.29 48.35
CA PHE A 128 -13.34 24.85 47.33
C PHE A 128 -12.00 24.43 47.93
N GLN A 129 -11.48 25.17 48.91
CA GLN A 129 -10.18 24.89 49.54
C GLN A 129 -10.25 23.73 50.55
N ARG A 130 -11.41 23.53 51.19
CA ARG A 130 -11.57 22.52 52.23
C ARG A 130 -11.85 21.11 51.71
N ASN A 131 -12.39 20.99 50.50
CA ASN A 131 -12.85 19.73 49.93
C ASN A 131 -11.98 19.33 48.73
N ASP A 132 -11.97 18.04 48.39
CA ASP A 132 -11.38 17.60 47.13
C ASP A 132 -12.28 17.97 45.92
N ARG A 133 -11.76 17.75 44.71
CA ARG A 133 -12.47 18.12 43.47
C ARG A 133 -13.83 17.43 43.34
N SER A 134 -13.95 16.18 43.75
CA SER A 134 -15.17 15.39 43.63
C SER A 134 -16.22 15.82 44.66
N GLU A 135 -15.76 16.12 45.88
CA GLU A 135 -16.60 16.64 46.96
C GLU A 135 -17.10 18.07 46.66
N PHE A 136 -16.23 18.92 46.11
CA PHE A 136 -16.61 20.25 45.64
C PHE A 136 -17.62 20.20 44.49
N GLU A 137 -17.39 19.31 43.53
CA GLU A 137 -18.32 19.04 42.44
C GLU A 137 -19.70 18.61 42.96
N LEU A 138 -19.73 17.67 43.91
CA LEU A 138 -20.95 17.21 44.53
C LEU A 138 -21.67 18.36 45.27
N TRP A 139 -20.93 19.20 45.98
CA TRP A 139 -21.49 20.39 46.65
C TRP A 139 -22.11 21.36 45.64
N LEU A 140 -21.41 21.67 44.54
CA LEU A 140 -21.92 22.54 43.48
C LEU A 140 -23.26 22.02 42.93
N GLN A 141 -23.37 20.72 42.71
CA GLN A 141 -24.55 20.10 42.11
C GLN A 141 -25.72 19.85 43.08
N THR A 142 -25.47 19.83 44.39
CA THR A 142 -26.50 19.42 45.36
C THR A 142 -26.84 20.47 46.40
N LYS A 143 -25.86 21.27 46.82
CA LYS A 143 -25.94 22.17 47.98
C LYS A 143 -25.76 23.64 47.62
N SER A 144 -25.09 23.96 46.52
CA SER A 144 -24.89 25.35 46.12
C SER A 144 -26.21 26.04 45.75
N LYS A 145 -26.23 27.38 45.87
CA LYS A 145 -27.37 28.19 45.43
C LYS A 145 -27.58 28.16 43.90
N TRP A 146 -26.60 27.71 43.14
CA TRP A 146 -26.59 27.64 41.67
C TRP A 146 -26.74 26.22 41.11
N LYS A 147 -27.11 25.25 41.95
CA LYS A 147 -27.20 23.83 41.57
C LYS A 147 -28.08 23.53 40.35
N THR A 148 -29.05 24.39 40.05
CA THR A 148 -29.94 24.26 38.88
C THR A 148 -29.31 24.79 37.60
N ASP A 149 -28.31 25.66 37.71
CA ASP A 149 -27.68 26.37 36.58
C ASP A 149 -26.35 25.73 36.15
N ILE A 150 -25.76 24.92 37.03
CA ILE A 150 -24.49 24.22 36.82
C ILE A 150 -24.74 22.84 36.23
N ARG A 151 -24.11 22.53 35.09
CA ARG A 151 -24.10 21.19 34.50
C ARG A 151 -22.83 20.43 34.91
N LEU A 152 -22.85 19.10 34.79
CA LEU A 152 -21.68 18.24 35.06
C LEU A 152 -20.40 18.73 34.36
N GLY A 153 -20.52 19.10 33.08
CA GLY A 153 -19.40 19.59 32.27
C GLY A 153 -19.04 21.08 32.47
N ASP A 154 -19.55 21.74 33.50
CA ASP A 154 -19.24 23.14 33.85
C ASP A 154 -18.23 23.24 35.01
N VAL A 155 -18.12 22.20 35.84
CA VAL A 155 -17.32 22.19 37.08
C VAL A 155 -15.87 22.56 36.82
N ASP A 156 -15.26 21.98 35.77
CA ASP A 156 -13.87 22.28 35.40
C ASP A 156 -13.65 23.77 35.06
N ALA A 157 -14.63 24.40 34.41
CA ALA A 157 -14.57 25.82 34.05
C ALA A 157 -14.84 26.72 35.26
N ILE A 158 -15.66 26.28 36.21
CA ILE A 158 -15.90 26.96 37.49
C ILE A 158 -14.62 26.92 38.33
N CYS A 159 -14.01 25.74 38.53
CA CYS A 159 -12.74 25.62 39.25
C CYS A 159 -11.67 26.52 38.62
N PHE A 160 -11.57 26.52 37.29
CA PHE A 160 -10.64 27.39 36.57
C PHE A 160 -10.87 28.89 36.88
N ALA A 161 -12.13 29.34 37.00
CA ALA A 161 -12.42 30.72 37.34
C ALA A 161 -11.99 31.07 38.78
N ILE A 162 -12.21 30.16 39.73
CA ILE A 162 -11.79 30.31 41.13
C ILE A 162 -10.26 30.33 41.23
N ASP A 163 -9.57 29.37 40.62
CA ASP A 163 -8.11 29.29 40.59
C ASP A 163 -7.51 30.57 39.99
N THR A 164 -8.09 31.06 38.88
CA THR A 164 -7.67 32.31 38.24
C THR A 164 -7.84 33.50 39.18
N TYR A 165 -8.97 33.59 39.88
CA TYR A 165 -9.22 34.66 40.86
C TYR A 165 -8.22 34.64 42.01
N LEU A 166 -7.98 33.48 42.62
CA LEU A 166 -7.02 33.32 43.71
C LEU A 166 -5.60 33.65 43.26
N MET A 167 -5.25 33.27 42.02
CA MET A 167 -3.98 33.62 41.41
C MET A 167 -3.81 35.15 41.32
N PHE A 168 -4.82 35.88 40.82
CA PHE A 168 -4.77 37.35 40.75
C PHE A 168 -4.66 38.00 42.14
N GLN A 169 -5.43 37.53 43.12
CA GLN A 169 -5.35 38.01 44.50
C GLN A 169 -3.95 37.81 45.10
N SER A 170 -3.34 36.64 44.87
CA SER A 170 -1.97 36.35 45.37
C SER A 170 -0.89 37.22 44.73
N MET A 171 -1.12 37.73 43.51
CA MET A 171 -0.21 38.62 42.82
C MET A 171 -0.40 40.10 43.19
N GLY A 172 -1.39 40.43 44.04
CA GLY A 172 -1.63 41.79 44.53
C GLY A 172 -2.26 42.73 43.51
N TYR A 173 -2.96 42.18 42.50
CA TYR A 173 -3.77 42.96 41.55
C TYR A 173 -5.19 43.19 42.07
#